data_AF-A0A7S2HX48-F1
#
_entry.id   AF-A0A7S2HX48-F1
#
_cell.length_a   1.000
_cell.length_b   1.000
_cell.length_c   1.000
_cell.angle_alpha   90.00
_cell.angle_beta   90.00
_cell.angle_gamma   90.00
#
_symmetry.space_group_name_H-M   'P 1'
#
loop_
_entity.id
_entity.type
_entity.pdbx_description
1 polymer ?
#
loop_
_entity_poly.entity_id
_entity_poly.type
_entity_poly.pdbx_seq_one_letter_code
_entity_poly.pdbx_strand_id
1 'polypeptide(L)'
;AWHESKARKTFVVGFFNTFFSFFYVGFVQQLVDPAAVSGNALLQTNMLIVYGTYVAFGILDIVKPYLEYEYTNWREGHQEEVNYLENQSRLSKYSGESLAADYMQVCFSLCFVVLFSTVMPLLTVFLAFLTLV
;
A
#
# COMPACT_ATOMS: atom_id res chain seq x y z
N ALA A 1 -2.56 -21.67 11.71
CA ALA A 1 -3.97 -21.98 11.43
C ALA A 1 -4.87 -20.74 11.29
N TRP A 2 -5.33 -20.09 12.37
CA TRP A 2 -6.30 -18.97 12.28
C TRP A 2 -5.73 -17.74 11.53
N HIS A 3 -4.53 -17.30 11.90
CA HIS A 3 -3.87 -16.14 11.29
C HIS A 3 -3.58 -16.35 9.79
N GLU A 4 -3.13 -17.54 9.39
CA GLU A 4 -2.89 -17.90 7.99
C GLU A 4 -4.18 -17.91 7.15
N SER A 5 -5.28 -18.40 7.72
CA SER A 5 -6.57 -18.39 7.02
C SER A 5 -7.11 -16.96 6.88
N LYS A 6 -6.93 -16.10 7.88
CA LYS A 6 -7.31 -14.69 7.82
C LYS A 6 -6.49 -13.98 6.73
N ALA A 7 -5.16 -14.10 6.78
CA ALA A 7 -4.25 -13.49 5.80
C ALA A 7 -4.59 -13.89 4.35
N ARG A 8 -4.82 -15.18 4.08
CA ARG A 8 -5.17 -15.66 2.74
C ARG A 8 -6.49 -15.09 2.23
N LYS A 9 -7.52 -15.03 3.09
CA LYS A 9 -8.82 -14.45 2.72
C LYS A 9 -8.70 -12.95 2.46
N THR A 10 -7.99 -12.24 3.33
CA THR A 10 -7.71 -10.81 3.14
C THR A 10 -6.95 -10.56 1.85
N PHE A 11 -5.95 -11.38 1.52
CA PHE A 11 -5.22 -11.28 0.27
C PHE A 11 -6.10 -11.50 -0.94
N VAL A 12 -6.90 -12.57 -0.97
CA VAL A 12 -7.78 -12.86 -2.12
C VAL A 12 -8.80 -11.74 -2.34
N VAL A 13 -9.46 -11.28 -1.28
CA VAL A 13 -10.44 -10.20 -1.37
C VAL A 13 -9.78 -8.90 -1.83
N GLY A 14 -8.63 -8.54 -1.23
CA GLY A 14 -7.89 -7.34 -1.62
C GLY A 14 -7.35 -7.42 -3.04
N PHE A 15 -6.86 -8.60 -3.47
CA PHE A 15 -6.34 -8.82 -4.81
C PHE A 15 -7.43 -8.60 -5.86
N PHE A 16 -8.59 -9.25 -5.72
CA PHE A 16 -9.67 -9.05 -6.68
C PHE A 16 -10.19 -7.61 -6.63
N ASN A 17 -10.37 -7.02 -5.45
CA ASN A 17 -10.83 -5.64 -5.34
C ASN A 17 -9.88 -4.64 -6.02
N THR A 18 -8.57 -4.80 -5.83
CA THR A 18 -7.56 -3.91 -6.40
C THR A 18 -7.30 -4.17 -7.88
N PHE A 19 -7.21 -5.43 -8.30
CA PHE A 19 -6.76 -5.78 -9.66
C PHE A 19 -7.88 -5.97 -10.68
N PHE A 20 -9.14 -6.19 -10.26
CA PHE A 20 -10.24 -6.46 -11.18
C PHE A 20 -10.46 -5.33 -12.19
N SER A 21 -10.37 -4.07 -11.76
CA SER A 21 -10.49 -2.92 -12.66
C SER A 21 -9.42 -2.93 -13.75
N PHE A 22 -8.17 -3.25 -13.40
CA PHE A 22 -7.08 -3.34 -14.37
C PHE A 22 -7.26 -4.51 -15.34
N PHE A 23 -7.73 -5.66 -14.86
CA PHE A 23 -8.05 -6.81 -15.73
C PHE A 23 -9.19 -6.48 -16.70
N TYR A 24 -10.22 -5.78 -16.24
CA TYR A 24 -11.33 -5.37 -17.10
C TYR A 24 -10.86 -4.41 -18.21
N VAL A 25 -10.14 -3.34 -17.85
CA VAL A 25 -9.65 -2.36 -18.83
C VAL A 25 -8.61 -2.97 -19.78
N GLY A 26 -7.72 -3.83 -19.27
CA GLY A 26 -6.66 -4.43 -20.06
C GLY A 26 -7.13 -5.51 -21.04
N PHE A 27 -8.07 -6.36 -20.65
CA PHE A 27 -8.46 -7.53 -21.44
C PHE A 27 -9.89 -7.49 -21.97
N VAL A 28 -10.85 -7.01 -21.17
CA VAL A 28 -12.28 -7.08 -21.52
C VAL A 28 -12.71 -5.88 -22.35
N GLN A 29 -12.26 -4.67 -21.97
CA GLN A 29 -12.61 -3.44 -22.69
C GLN A 29 -12.14 -3.45 -24.15
N GLN A 30 -10.97 -4.06 -24.42
CA GLN A 30 -10.45 -4.22 -25.78
C GLN A 30 -11.33 -5.14 -26.66
N LEU A 31 -12.05 -6.09 -26.06
CA LEU A 31 -12.93 -7.03 -26.77
C LEU A 31 -14.33 -6.46 -26.99
N VAL A 32 -14.83 -5.67 -26.04
CA VAL A 32 -16.19 -5.11 -26.07
C VAL A 32 -16.26 -3.83 -26.91
N ASP A 33 -15.22 -3.01 -26.90
CA ASP A 33 -15.15 -1.78 -27.70
C ASP A 33 -13.75 -1.58 -28.33
N PRO A 34 -13.47 -2.25 -29.47
CA PRO A 34 -12.18 -2.13 -30.15
C PRO A 34 -11.92 -0.76 -30.76
N ALA A 35 -12.94 0.13 -30.85
CA ALA A 35 -12.79 1.49 -31.35
C ALA A 35 -12.38 2.49 -30.25
N ALA A 36 -12.38 2.09 -28.98
CA ALA A 36 -11.89 2.89 -27.87
C ALA A 36 -10.35 2.99 -27.90
N VAL A 37 -9.82 3.85 -28.77
CA VAL A 37 -8.38 4.19 -28.93
C VAL A 37 -7.74 4.65 -27.60
N SER A 38 -8.52 4.97 -26.58
CA SER A 38 -8.07 5.43 -25.26
C SER A 38 -7.80 4.33 -24.23
N GLY A 39 -8.02 3.04 -24.54
CA GLY A 39 -7.89 1.94 -23.55
C GLY A 39 -6.53 1.92 -22.83
N ASN A 40 -5.43 2.14 -23.56
CA ASN A 40 -4.09 2.19 -22.98
C ASN A 40 -3.85 3.46 -22.12
N ALA A 41 -4.36 4.61 -22.56
CA ALA A 41 -4.24 5.86 -21.80
C ALA A 41 -5.09 5.82 -20.51
N LEU A 42 -6.26 5.17 -20.56
CA LEU A 42 -7.11 4.95 -19.41
C LEU A 42 -6.46 3.98 -18.42
N LEU A 43 -5.84 2.91 -18.92
CA LEU A 43 -5.10 1.96 -18.10
C LEU A 43 -3.92 2.62 -17.38
N GLN A 44 -3.12 3.41 -18.10
CA GLN A 44 -2.00 4.18 -17.53
C GLN A 44 -2.46 5.19 -16.47
N THR A 45 -3.56 5.90 -16.74
CA THR A 45 -4.13 6.88 -15.80
C THR A 45 -4.64 6.21 -14.52
N ASN A 46 -5.40 5.12 -14.66
CA ASN A 46 -5.88 4.36 -13.51
C ASN A 46 -4.73 3.77 -12.69
N MET A 47 -3.69 3.27 -13.37
CA MET A 47 -2.50 2.75 -12.69
C MET A 47 -1.80 3.85 -11.91
N LEU A 48 -1.64 5.04 -12.49
CA LEU A 48 -1.01 6.18 -11.83
C LEU A 48 -1.80 6.64 -10.60
N ILE A 49 -3.14 6.72 -10.68
CA ILE A 49 -3.98 7.11 -9.55
C ILE A 49 -3.88 6.09 -8.42
N VAL A 50 -4.13 4.81 -8.71
CA VAL A 50 -4.10 3.76 -7.67
C VAL A 50 -2.70 3.67 -7.08
N TYR A 51 -1.68 3.72 -7.92
CA TYR A 51 -0.31 3.75 -7.44
C TYR A 51 -0.01 4.96 -6.54
N GLY A 52 -0.40 6.16 -6.96
CA GLY A 52 -0.24 7.37 -6.18
C GLY A 52 -0.90 7.27 -4.81
N THR A 53 -2.07 6.63 -4.73
CA THR A 53 -2.72 6.37 -3.43
C THR A 53 -1.93 5.42 -2.55
N TYR A 54 -1.33 4.35 -3.10
CA TYR A 54 -0.50 3.42 -2.33
C TYR A 54 0.77 4.09 -1.76
N VAL A 55 1.43 4.95 -2.53
CA VAL A 55 2.58 5.73 -2.02
C VAL A 55 2.14 6.70 -0.94
N ALA A 56 1.03 7.42 -1.17
CA ALA A 56 0.51 8.35 -0.19
C ALA A 56 0.17 7.64 1.13
N PHE A 57 -0.46 6.47 1.07
CA PHE A 57 -0.71 5.65 2.27
C PHE A 57 0.59 5.18 2.92
N GLY A 58 1.61 4.75 2.16
CA GLY A 58 2.91 4.40 2.72
C GLY A 58 3.58 5.56 3.46
N ILE A 59 3.51 6.79 2.93
CA ILE A 59 4.00 7.98 3.64
C ILE A 59 3.17 8.25 4.90
N LEU A 60 1.85 8.12 4.82
CA LEU A 60 0.97 8.27 5.98
C LEU A 60 1.29 7.25 7.06
N ASP A 61 1.63 6.01 6.72
CA ASP A 61 1.98 4.97 7.68
C ASP A 61 3.30 5.26 8.40
N ILE A 62 4.23 5.99 7.77
CA ILE A 62 5.46 6.49 8.42
C ILE A 62 5.16 7.68 9.34
N VAL A 63 4.29 8.59 8.90
CA VAL A 63 3.97 9.84 9.63
C VAL A 63 3.04 9.57 10.82
N LYS A 64 2.11 8.63 10.68
CA LYS A 64 1.10 8.29 11.70
C LYS A 64 1.69 7.96 13.07
N PRO A 65 2.68 7.05 13.24
CA PRO A 65 3.24 6.76 14.56
C PRO A 65 3.91 7.97 15.20
N TYR A 66 4.51 8.86 14.39
CA TYR A 66 5.07 10.12 14.89
C TYR A 66 3.98 11.07 15.40
N LEU A 67 2.87 11.20 14.66
CA LEU A 67 1.73 12.00 15.09
C LEU A 67 1.04 11.42 16.34
N GLU A 68 0.89 10.10 16.43
CA GLU A 68 0.34 9.43 17.61
C GLU A 68 1.22 9.65 18.84
N TYR A 69 2.55 9.58 18.67
CA TYR A 69 3.52 9.88 19.73
C TYR A 69 3.39 11.33 20.21
N GLU A 70 3.43 12.30 19.28
CA GLU A 70 3.36 13.73 19.62
C GLU A 70 2.01 14.09 20.26
N TYR A 71 0.91 13.53 19.75
CA TYR A 71 -0.42 13.73 20.31
C TYR A 71 -0.53 13.19 21.74
N THR A 72 0.01 12.01 21.99
CA THR A 72 0.02 11.40 23.32
C THR A 72 0.86 12.25 24.29
N ASN A 73 2.02 12.71 23.84
CA ASN A 73 2.92 13.54 24.63
C ASN A 73 2.30 14.91 24.97
N TRP A 74 1.62 15.53 24.01
CA TRP A 74 0.88 16.78 24.21
C TRP A 74 -0.28 16.61 25.20
N ARG A 75 -1.07 15.53 25.06
CA ARG A 75 -2.22 15.25 25.95
C ARG A 75 -1.78 15.02 27.40
N GLU A 76 -0.64 14.37 27.60
CA GLU A 76 -0.13 14.00 28.92
C GLU A 76 0.77 15.08 29.55
N GLY A 77 1.04 16.18 28.82
CA GLY A 77 1.73 17.36 29.35
C GLY A 77 3.22 17.15 29.63
N HIS A 78 3.82 16.12 29.02
CA HIS A 78 5.23 15.80 29.20
C HIS A 78 6.11 16.65 28.27
N GLN A 79 6.67 17.74 28.80
CA GLN A 79 7.59 18.64 28.08
C GLN A 79 9.08 18.41 28.38
N GLU A 80 9.41 17.53 29.33
CA GLU A 80 10.79 17.25 29.75
C GLU A 80 11.39 16.04 29.03
N GLU A 81 12.73 16.00 28.95
CA GLU A 81 13.47 14.85 28.42
C GLU A 81 13.25 13.61 29.30
N VAL A 82 12.31 12.78 28.88
CA VAL A 82 11.98 11.52 29.56
C VAL A 82 13.04 10.46 29.25
N ASN A 83 13.30 9.56 30.19
CA ASN A 83 14.24 8.45 30.03
C ASN A 83 13.86 7.59 28.80
N TYR A 84 14.86 7.06 28.09
CA TYR A 84 14.67 6.26 26.87
C TYR A 84 13.72 5.07 27.05
N LEU A 85 13.71 4.44 28.23
CA LEU A 85 12.80 3.33 28.53
C LEU A 85 11.34 3.79 28.61
N GLU A 86 11.10 4.99 29.13
CA GLU A 86 9.76 5.55 29.23
C GLU A 86 9.25 5.96 27.85
N ASN A 87 10.09 6.58 27.02
CA ASN A 87 9.75 6.89 25.63
C ASN A 87 9.42 5.62 24.82
N GLN A 88 10.19 4.53 24.98
CA GLN A 88 9.88 3.26 24.31
C GLN A 88 8.57 2.63 24.79
N SER A 89 8.23 2.78 26.07
CA SER A 89 6.96 2.27 26.60
C SER A 89 5.73 2.99 26.06
N ARG A 90 5.90 4.25 25.60
CA ARG A 90 4.85 5.10 25.02
C ARG A 90 4.64 4.86 23.53
N LEU A 91 5.59 4.24 22.83
CA LEU A 91 5.43 3.87 21.43
C LEU A 91 4.38 2.77 21.28
N SER A 92 3.60 2.85 20.20
CA SER A 92 2.61 1.82 19.89
C SER A 92 3.30 0.48 19.67
N LYS A 93 2.75 -0.58 20.28
CA LYS A 93 3.32 -1.92 20.16
C LYS A 93 3.15 -2.40 18.73
N TYR A 94 4.26 -2.79 18.10
CA TYR A 94 4.23 -3.44 16.82
C TYR A 94 3.60 -4.83 16.95
N SER A 95 2.33 -4.92 16.57
CA SER A 95 1.52 -6.12 16.74
C SER A 95 1.66 -7.06 15.54
N GLY A 96 1.26 -8.33 15.71
CA GLY A 96 1.19 -9.26 14.58
C GLY A 96 0.18 -8.84 13.50
N GLU A 97 -0.81 -8.00 13.84
CA GLU A 97 -1.74 -7.44 12.85
C GLU A 97 -1.10 -6.31 12.04
N SER A 98 -0.29 -5.47 12.68
CA SER A 98 0.51 -4.43 12.01
C SER A 98 1.50 -5.06 11.04
N LEU A 99 2.22 -6.10 11.49
CA LEU A 99 3.12 -6.88 10.65
C LEU A 99 2.42 -7.48 9.43
N ALA A 100 1.23 -8.04 9.62
CA ALA A 100 0.46 -8.60 8.51
C ALA A 100 0.00 -7.52 7.51
N ALA A 101 -0.35 -6.33 7.97
CA ALA A 101 -0.74 -5.22 7.11
C ALA A 101 0.43 -4.70 6.27
N ASP A 102 1.60 -4.53 6.89
CA ASP A 102 2.83 -4.10 6.21
C ASP A 102 3.24 -5.13 5.13
N TYR A 103 3.21 -6.42 5.47
CA TYR A 103 3.46 -7.48 4.49
C TYR A 103 2.47 -7.46 3.33
N MET A 104 1.19 -7.22 3.61
CA MET A 104 0.16 -7.13 2.59
C MET A 104 0.40 -5.95 1.63
N GLN A 105 0.87 -4.81 2.13
CA GLN A 105 1.20 -3.64 1.32
C GLN A 105 2.39 -3.92 0.39
N VAL A 106 3.45 -4.55 0.90
CA VAL A 106 4.60 -4.96 0.09
C VAL A 106 4.20 -6.01 -0.96
N CYS A 107 3.39 -7.01 -0.57
CA CYS A 107 2.88 -8.02 -1.51
C CYS A 107 2.08 -7.40 -2.65
N PHE A 108 1.20 -6.42 -2.37
CA PHE A 108 0.43 -5.76 -3.43
C PHE A 108 1.30 -4.93 -4.36
N SER A 109 2.28 -4.20 -3.82
CA SER A 109 3.26 -3.47 -4.63
C SER A 109 4.02 -4.41 -5.56
N LEU A 110 4.43 -5.59 -5.06
CA LEU A 110 5.08 -6.61 -5.88
C LEU A 110 4.14 -7.18 -6.95
N CYS A 111 2.87 -7.40 -6.65
CA CYS A 111 1.88 -7.81 -7.64
C CYS A 111 1.74 -6.76 -8.77
N PHE A 112 1.76 -5.47 -8.46
CA PHE A 112 1.75 -4.41 -9.50
C PHE A 112 2.99 -4.47 -10.40
N VAL A 113 4.17 -4.67 -9.82
CA VAL A 113 5.43 -4.81 -10.58
C VAL A 113 5.39 -6.05 -11.47
N VAL A 114 4.98 -7.20 -10.95
CA VAL A 114 4.99 -8.46 -11.72
C VAL A 114 3.92 -8.48 -12.81
N LEU A 115 2.69 -8.03 -12.51
CA LEU A 115 1.55 -8.17 -13.43
C LEU A 115 1.47 -7.04 -14.47
N PHE A 116 1.93 -5.83 -14.14
CA PHE A 116 1.71 -4.64 -14.98
C PHE A 116 3.00 -3.87 -15.32
N SER A 117 4.19 -4.44 -15.10
CA SER A 117 5.47 -3.85 -15.53
C SER A 117 5.55 -3.56 -17.02
N THR A 118 4.86 -4.34 -17.85
CA THR A 118 4.85 -4.16 -19.30
C THR A 118 4.10 -2.91 -19.75
N VAL A 119 3.16 -2.42 -18.93
CA VAL A 119 2.30 -1.26 -19.26
C VAL A 119 3.00 0.07 -18.94
N MET A 120 3.79 0.12 -17.86
CA MET A 120 4.57 1.30 -17.45
C MET A 120 5.92 0.91 -16.82
N PRO A 121 6.95 0.55 -17.64
CA PRO A 121 8.20 -0.02 -17.15
C PRO A 121 8.99 0.93 -16.24
N LEU A 122 9.08 2.23 -16.60
CA LEU A 122 9.84 3.22 -15.82
C LEU A 122 9.28 3.43 -14.42
N LEU A 123 7.95 3.45 -14.31
CA LEU A 123 7.26 3.71 -13.05
C LEU A 123 7.36 2.49 -12.11
N THR A 124 7.31 1.27 -12.66
CA THR A 124 7.51 0.04 -11.88
C THR A 124 8.94 -0.17 -11.38
N VAL A 125 9.96 0.32 -12.09
CA VAL A 125 11.37 0.22 -11.64
C VAL A 125 11.67 1.20 -10.51
N PHE A 126 11.23 2.45 -10.66
CA PHE A 126 11.35 3.45 -9.59
C PHE A 126 10.63 3.00 -8.30
N LEU A 127 9.50 2.34 -8.49
CA LEU A 127 8.72 1.72 -7.43
C LEU A 127 9.43 0.59 -6.71
N ALA A 128 9.91 -0.40 -7.47
CA ALA A 128 10.61 -1.53 -6.91
C ALA A 128 11.81 -1.04 -6.08
N PHE A 129 12.46 0.05 -6.49
CA PHE A 129 13.51 0.68 -5.71
C PHE A 129 12.98 1.31 -4.41
N LEU A 130 11.94 2.15 -4.45
CA LEU A 130 11.35 2.78 -3.26
C LEU A 130 10.74 1.80 -2.26
N THR A 131 10.31 0.63 -2.74
CA THR A 131 9.64 -0.40 -1.95
C THR A 131 10.63 -1.39 -1.32
N LEU A 132 11.87 -1.45 -1.80
CA LEU A 132 12.94 -2.30 -1.26
C LEU A 132 13.86 -1.55 -0.29
N VAL A 133 13.87 -0.21 -0.35
CA VAL A 133 14.59 0.69 0.56
C VAL A 133 13.71 1.02 1.75
#